data_AF-A0A0F5IPM6-F1
#
_entry.id   AF-A0A0F5IPM6-F1
#
_cell.length_a   1.000
_cell.length_b   1.000
_cell.length_c   1.000
_cell.angle_alpha   90.00
_cell.angle_beta   90.00
_cell.angle_gamma   90.00
#
_symmetry.space_group_name_H-M   'P 1'
#
loop_
_entity.id
_entity.type
_entity.pdbx_description
1 polymer ?
#
loop_
_entity_poly.entity_id
_entity_poly.type
_entity_poly.pdbx_seq_one_letter_code
_entity_poly.pdbx_strand_id
1 'polypeptide(L)'
;MAKKHSLSVENIDQVAIDFIATKPSYSIKITDCQEGKLKKIAITHNKETGILNCFINGGQVSYSTQGKAHLKGICEECWNVILQNTSIPCPDKKSFTAKGISEEDFDAFIDVLSESDEIEITTVNTDNNPAIRNQYHLKGKYDAKVSIIFYNNGTLFLQGAVTAFYIELITEIMETISSVPTEVMEDFLAIQPLVGCVIEKDLNKHFTKTENIEGSILEDFLKTSIALANSGVVVDDYGCYTFGIMKALDGLISKRLLEDAPDFKDYGTYFERGKDGNYHFLENVGTYNGNPSLKRALEKAYDFYNKNRHTTFHIDRRNLETSRTLYYDEAVNIIKDGLVIINDLCTNW
;
A
#
# COMPACT_ATOMS: atom_id res chain seq x y z
N MET A 1 -2.02 -25.82 -22.72
CA MET A 1 -2.06 -25.52 -21.27
C MET A 1 -3.10 -24.42 -21.06
N ALA A 2 -3.95 -24.52 -20.04
CA ALA A 2 -4.86 -23.42 -19.70
C ALA A 2 -4.05 -22.18 -19.30
N LYS A 3 -4.48 -20.99 -19.72
CA LYS A 3 -3.82 -19.73 -19.36
C LYS A 3 -3.93 -19.52 -17.85
N LYS A 4 -2.80 -19.20 -17.22
CA LYS A 4 -2.74 -18.84 -15.79
C LYS A 4 -2.83 -17.33 -15.64
N HIS A 5 -3.51 -16.90 -14.59
CA HIS A 5 -3.76 -15.51 -14.25
C HIS A 5 -3.33 -15.28 -12.80
N SER A 6 -2.59 -14.23 -12.53
CA SER A 6 -2.35 -13.79 -11.15
C SER A 6 -3.60 -13.04 -10.70
N LEU A 7 -4.28 -13.54 -9.67
CA LEU A 7 -5.51 -12.95 -9.12
C LEU A 7 -5.38 -12.82 -7.60
N SER A 8 -6.08 -11.86 -6.99
CA SER A 8 -6.39 -11.90 -5.56
C SER A 8 -7.37 -13.04 -5.31
N VAL A 9 -6.85 -14.18 -4.82
CA VAL A 9 -7.63 -15.41 -4.62
C VAL A 9 -8.72 -15.24 -3.57
N GLU A 10 -8.45 -14.42 -2.56
CA GLU A 10 -9.37 -14.16 -1.44
C GLU A 10 -10.61 -13.39 -1.90
N ASN A 11 -10.46 -12.51 -2.90
CA ASN A 11 -11.55 -11.69 -3.42
C ASN A 11 -12.43 -12.41 -4.47
N ILE A 12 -12.03 -13.59 -4.95
CA ILE A 12 -12.77 -14.33 -5.99
C ILE A 12 -14.21 -14.61 -5.56
N ASP A 13 -14.40 -15.03 -4.30
CA ASP A 13 -15.70 -15.47 -3.81
C ASP A 13 -16.68 -14.30 -3.72
N GLN A 14 -16.24 -13.19 -3.14
CA GLN A 14 -17.07 -11.99 -2.98
C GLN A 14 -17.46 -11.41 -4.35
N VAL A 15 -16.51 -11.28 -5.27
CA VAL A 15 -16.79 -10.77 -6.63
C VAL A 15 -17.78 -11.67 -7.38
N ALA A 16 -17.65 -13.00 -7.23
CA ALA A 16 -18.59 -13.94 -7.83
C ALA A 16 -20.00 -13.81 -7.24
N ILE A 17 -20.10 -13.63 -5.92
CA ILE A 17 -21.36 -13.41 -5.20
C ILE A 17 -22.03 -12.11 -5.67
N ASP A 18 -21.28 -11.01 -5.72
CA ASP A 18 -21.80 -9.70 -6.12
C ASP A 18 -22.28 -9.71 -7.57
N PHE A 19 -21.52 -10.35 -8.47
CA PHE A 19 -21.95 -10.54 -9.84
C PHE A 19 -23.30 -11.26 -9.94
N ILE A 20 -23.49 -12.36 -9.21
CA ILE A 20 -24.75 -13.11 -9.25
C ILE A 20 -25.89 -12.35 -8.56
N ALA A 21 -25.61 -11.53 -7.55
CA ALA A 21 -26.61 -10.65 -6.95
C ALA A 21 -27.22 -9.66 -7.98
N THR A 22 -26.48 -9.26 -9.02
CA THR A 22 -27.02 -8.44 -10.12
C THR A 22 -27.99 -9.20 -11.06
N LYS A 23 -28.07 -10.53 -10.94
CA LYS A 23 -28.89 -11.41 -11.79
C LYS A 23 -29.86 -12.23 -10.93
N PRO A 24 -30.98 -11.65 -10.46
CA PRO A 24 -31.85 -12.23 -9.42
C PRO A 24 -32.53 -13.56 -9.78
N SER A 25 -32.53 -13.96 -11.06
CA SER A 25 -33.01 -15.30 -11.47
C SER A 25 -31.99 -16.41 -11.23
N TYR A 26 -30.75 -16.07 -10.91
CA TYR A 26 -29.66 -17.03 -10.69
C TYR A 26 -29.34 -17.13 -9.20
N SER A 27 -28.81 -18.29 -8.81
CA SER A 27 -28.30 -18.54 -7.47
C SER A 27 -26.87 -19.07 -7.55
N ILE A 28 -26.06 -18.77 -6.54
CA ILE A 28 -24.65 -19.16 -6.46
C ILE A 28 -24.40 -20.03 -5.24
N LYS A 29 -23.53 -21.03 -5.41
CA LYS A 29 -22.91 -21.78 -4.31
C LYS A 29 -21.43 -21.95 -4.61
N ILE A 30 -20.59 -21.53 -3.68
CA ILE A 30 -19.14 -21.69 -3.78
C ILE A 30 -18.72 -22.83 -2.85
N THR A 31 -17.72 -23.60 -3.25
CA THR A 31 -17.17 -24.69 -2.45
C THR A 31 -15.67 -24.79 -2.67
N ASP A 32 -14.91 -24.68 -1.59
CA ASP A 32 -13.47 -24.97 -1.60
C ASP A 32 -13.24 -26.48 -1.63
N CYS A 33 -12.48 -26.91 -2.62
CA CYS A 33 -12.12 -28.30 -2.86
C CYS A 33 -10.60 -28.42 -2.82
N GLN A 34 -10.09 -29.63 -2.58
CA GLN A 34 -8.65 -29.94 -2.62
C GLN A 34 -7.81 -29.01 -1.71
N GLU A 35 -8.22 -28.84 -0.46
CA GLU A 35 -7.52 -27.98 0.52
C GLU A 35 -7.35 -26.53 0.01
N GLY A 36 -8.38 -25.98 -0.64
CA GLY A 36 -8.37 -24.63 -1.19
C GLY A 36 -7.66 -24.49 -2.54
N LYS A 37 -7.18 -25.57 -3.16
CA LYS A 37 -6.55 -25.55 -4.50
C LYS A 37 -7.54 -25.51 -5.65
N LEU A 38 -8.83 -25.66 -5.35
CA LEU A 38 -9.91 -25.54 -6.32
C LEU A 38 -11.11 -24.83 -5.70
N LYS A 39 -11.45 -23.65 -6.22
CA LYS A 39 -12.72 -22.98 -5.95
C LYS A 39 -13.75 -23.41 -6.98
N LYS A 40 -14.80 -24.10 -6.54
CA LYS A 40 -15.91 -24.54 -7.40
C LYS A 40 -17.11 -23.63 -7.22
N ILE A 41 -17.39 -22.81 -8.23
CA ILE A 41 -18.50 -21.86 -8.26
C ILE A 41 -19.64 -22.46 -9.08
N ALA A 42 -20.71 -22.87 -8.40
CA ALA A 42 -21.91 -23.43 -9.00
C ALA A 42 -22.99 -22.36 -9.16
N ILE A 43 -23.39 -22.08 -10.41
CA ILE A 43 -24.41 -21.09 -10.76
C ILE A 43 -25.65 -21.82 -11.26
N THR A 44 -26.78 -21.63 -10.59
CA THR A 44 -28.02 -22.40 -10.84
C THR A 44 -29.17 -21.50 -11.29
N HIS A 45 -29.87 -21.91 -12.35
CA HIS A 45 -31.09 -21.30 -12.86
C HIS A 45 -32.08 -22.39 -13.27
N ASN A 46 -33.34 -22.31 -12.84
CA ASN A 46 -34.40 -23.27 -13.15
C ASN A 46 -34.00 -24.76 -12.95
N LYS A 47 -33.32 -25.07 -11.83
CA LYS A 47 -32.80 -26.41 -11.46
C LYS A 47 -31.66 -26.94 -12.33
N GLU A 48 -31.12 -26.14 -13.24
CA GLU A 48 -29.96 -26.47 -14.03
C GLU A 48 -28.73 -25.71 -13.51
N THR A 49 -27.58 -26.37 -13.44
CA THR A 49 -26.37 -25.82 -12.82
C THR A 49 -25.21 -25.76 -13.82
N GLY A 50 -24.64 -24.57 -13.98
CA GLY A 50 -23.34 -24.35 -14.59
C GLY A 50 -22.26 -24.35 -13.51
N ILE A 51 -21.04 -24.75 -13.87
CA ILE A 51 -19.90 -24.81 -12.95
C ILE A 51 -18.75 -24.02 -13.55
N LEU A 52 -18.27 -23.04 -12.80
CA LEU A 52 -16.98 -22.38 -12.99
C LEU A 52 -15.99 -22.99 -11.99
N ASN A 53 -14.98 -23.70 -12.48
CA ASN A 53 -13.89 -24.22 -11.66
C ASN A 53 -12.71 -23.25 -11.76
N CYS A 54 -12.23 -22.74 -10.63
CA CYS A 54 -11.03 -21.93 -10.51
C CYS A 54 -9.93 -22.75 -9.82
N PHE A 55 -8.97 -23.24 -10.61
CA PHE A 55 -7.83 -24.03 -10.13
C PHE A 55 -6.71 -23.11 -9.70
N ILE A 56 -6.28 -23.24 -8.45
CA ILE A 56 -5.26 -22.42 -7.81
C ILE A 56 -3.97 -23.25 -7.71
N ASN A 57 -2.88 -22.73 -8.24
CA ASN A 57 -1.57 -23.39 -8.21
C ASN A 57 -0.45 -22.34 -8.16
N GLY A 58 0.29 -22.33 -7.05
CA GLY A 58 1.41 -21.40 -6.86
C GLY A 58 0.97 -19.94 -6.82
N GLY A 59 -0.16 -19.65 -6.17
CA GLY A 59 -0.77 -18.32 -6.12
C GLY A 59 -1.38 -17.82 -7.44
N GLN A 60 -1.38 -18.62 -8.51
CA GLN A 60 -2.01 -18.28 -9.79
C GLN A 60 -3.26 -19.12 -10.05
N VAL A 61 -4.19 -18.56 -10.79
CA VAL A 61 -5.51 -19.14 -11.07
C VAL A 61 -5.66 -19.45 -12.55
N SER A 62 -6.20 -20.63 -12.84
CA SER A 62 -6.71 -20.99 -14.17
C SER A 62 -8.15 -21.45 -14.04
N TYR A 63 -8.94 -21.39 -15.11
CA TYR A 63 -10.36 -21.70 -15.02
C TYR A 63 -10.85 -22.70 -16.05
N SER A 64 -12.00 -23.31 -15.78
CA SER A 64 -12.79 -24.05 -16.76
C SER A 64 -14.29 -23.90 -16.48
N THR A 65 -15.12 -23.96 -17.53
CA THR A 65 -16.58 -23.90 -17.41
C THR A 65 -17.25 -25.20 -17.84
N GLN A 66 -18.32 -25.59 -17.15
CA GLN A 66 -19.11 -26.79 -17.42
C GLN A 66 -20.62 -26.46 -17.32
N GLY A 67 -21.45 -27.26 -17.99
CA GLY A 67 -22.92 -27.07 -18.01
C GLY A 67 -23.49 -26.87 -19.41
N LYS A 68 -24.79 -26.55 -19.49
CA LYS A 68 -25.47 -26.23 -20.76
C LYS A 68 -25.01 -24.88 -21.31
N ALA A 69 -25.19 -24.66 -22.62
CA ALA A 69 -24.65 -23.50 -23.33
C ALA A 69 -24.98 -22.15 -22.67
N HIS A 70 -26.23 -21.92 -22.27
CA HIS A 70 -26.63 -20.67 -21.62
C HIS A 70 -25.97 -20.47 -20.24
N LEU A 71 -25.80 -21.54 -19.46
CA LEU A 71 -25.13 -21.48 -18.15
C LEU A 71 -23.62 -21.34 -18.29
N LYS A 72 -23.01 -21.95 -19.31
CA LYS A 72 -21.61 -21.71 -19.66
C LYS A 72 -21.36 -20.24 -19.97
N GLY A 73 -22.26 -19.60 -20.73
CA GLY A 73 -22.20 -18.15 -20.99
C GLY A 73 -22.18 -17.34 -19.69
N ILE A 74 -23.06 -17.64 -18.74
CA ILE A 74 -23.07 -16.96 -17.43
C ILE A 74 -21.80 -17.27 -16.61
N CYS A 75 -21.29 -18.49 -16.64
CA CYS A 75 -20.02 -18.84 -15.98
C CYS A 75 -18.83 -18.08 -16.60
N GLU A 76 -18.82 -17.87 -17.92
CA GLU A 76 -17.79 -17.08 -18.61
C GLU A 76 -17.92 -15.60 -18.29
N GLU A 77 -19.13 -15.04 -18.25
CA GLU A 77 -19.36 -13.67 -17.77
C GLU A 77 -18.87 -13.49 -16.33
N CYS A 78 -19.21 -14.43 -15.44
CA CYS A 78 -18.75 -14.42 -14.05
C CYS A 78 -17.22 -14.46 -13.97
N TRP A 79 -16.58 -15.34 -14.74
CA TRP A 79 -15.12 -15.39 -14.83
C TRP A 79 -14.53 -14.06 -15.33
N ASN A 80 -15.12 -13.43 -16.34
CA ASN A 80 -14.61 -12.16 -16.85
C ASN A 80 -14.71 -11.04 -15.81
N VAL A 81 -15.78 -11.01 -15.02
CA VAL A 81 -15.93 -10.07 -13.90
C VAL A 81 -14.91 -10.36 -12.80
N ILE A 82 -14.70 -11.63 -12.43
CA ILE A 82 -13.63 -12.03 -11.50
C ILE A 82 -12.28 -11.57 -12.03
N LEU A 83 -11.96 -11.88 -13.28
CA LEU A 83 -10.71 -11.50 -13.92
C LEU A 83 -10.54 -9.97 -13.92
N GLN A 84 -11.57 -9.21 -14.25
CA GLN A 84 -11.49 -7.75 -14.27
C GLN A 84 -11.27 -7.12 -12.89
N ASN A 85 -11.90 -7.67 -11.83
CA ASN A 85 -11.89 -7.08 -10.49
C ASN A 85 -10.83 -7.66 -9.55
N THR A 86 -10.25 -8.81 -9.89
CA THR A 86 -9.26 -9.48 -9.04
C THR A 86 -7.90 -9.65 -9.72
N SER A 87 -7.76 -9.29 -11.00
CA SER A 87 -6.49 -9.46 -11.71
C SER A 87 -5.38 -8.65 -11.04
N ILE A 88 -4.25 -9.33 -10.86
CA ILE A 88 -2.96 -8.76 -10.51
C ILE A 88 -2.19 -8.63 -11.83
N PRO A 89 -2.13 -7.43 -12.40
CA PRO A 89 -1.40 -7.14 -13.63
C PRO A 89 0.09 -7.46 -13.49
N CYS A 90 0.68 -7.86 -14.62
CA CYS A 90 1.99 -8.50 -14.73
C CYS A 90 2.02 -9.97 -14.23
N PRO A 91 1.39 -10.92 -14.92
CA PRO A 91 1.33 -12.35 -14.50
C PRO A 91 2.65 -13.12 -14.64
N ASP A 92 3.70 -12.47 -15.14
CA ASP A 92 4.99 -13.10 -15.42
C ASP A 92 5.94 -13.04 -14.21
N LYS A 93 6.99 -13.86 -14.23
CA LYS A 93 8.03 -13.79 -13.19
C LYS A 93 8.72 -12.43 -13.27
N LYS A 94 8.64 -11.65 -12.19
CA LYS A 94 9.44 -10.44 -12.02
C LYS A 94 10.57 -10.71 -11.04
N SER A 95 11.65 -9.96 -11.25
CA SER A 95 12.67 -9.74 -10.25
C SER A 95 12.55 -8.31 -9.76
N PHE A 96 12.70 -8.13 -8.46
CA PHE A 96 12.76 -6.85 -7.78
C PHE A 96 14.14 -6.71 -7.15
N THR A 97 14.78 -5.55 -7.28
CA THR A 97 16.11 -5.31 -6.71
C THR A 97 16.10 -3.99 -5.98
N ALA A 98 16.51 -3.98 -4.71
CA ALA A 98 16.74 -2.78 -3.93
C ALA A 98 18.20 -2.71 -3.49
N LYS A 99 18.80 -1.52 -3.48
CA LYS A 99 20.22 -1.29 -3.12
C LYS A 99 20.30 -0.37 -1.92
N GLY A 100 21.38 -0.51 -1.16
CA GLY A 100 21.66 0.35 0.00
C GLY A 100 20.84 -0.01 1.25
N ILE A 101 20.33 -1.24 1.31
CA ILE A 101 19.62 -1.74 2.50
C ILE A 101 20.68 -2.14 3.53
N SER A 102 20.52 -1.64 4.76
CA SER A 102 21.41 -1.97 5.86
C SER A 102 21.20 -3.42 6.31
N GLU A 103 22.23 -4.02 6.91
CA GLU A 103 22.10 -5.38 7.46
C GLU A 103 21.04 -5.44 8.56
N GLU A 104 20.96 -4.41 9.41
CA GLU A 104 19.99 -4.31 10.50
C GLU A 104 18.55 -4.25 9.97
N ASP A 105 18.28 -3.43 8.94
CA ASP A 105 16.94 -3.34 8.33
C ASP A 105 16.53 -4.67 7.68
N PHE A 106 17.48 -5.35 7.03
CA PHE A 106 17.22 -6.65 6.42
C PHE A 106 16.95 -7.74 7.45
N ASP A 107 17.73 -7.78 8.54
CA ASP A 107 17.57 -8.75 9.61
C ASP A 107 16.22 -8.52 10.31
N ALA A 108 15.84 -7.27 10.58
CA ALA A 108 14.52 -6.91 11.11
C ALA A 108 13.38 -7.33 10.17
N PHE A 109 13.52 -7.13 8.86
CA PHE A 109 12.53 -7.59 7.88
C PHE A 109 12.34 -9.12 7.90
N ILE A 110 13.43 -9.90 7.95
CA ILE A 110 13.34 -11.36 8.03
C ILE A 110 12.73 -11.81 9.36
N ASP A 111 13.05 -11.14 10.47
CA ASP A 111 12.48 -11.41 11.77
C ASP A 111 10.96 -11.22 11.74
N VAL A 112 10.46 -10.10 11.20
CA VAL A 112 9.02 -9.85 11.02
C VAL A 112 8.34 -10.96 10.20
N LEU A 113 8.96 -11.38 9.09
CA LEU A 113 8.41 -12.49 8.29
C LEU A 113 8.38 -13.82 9.05
N SER A 114 9.37 -14.05 9.91
CA SER A 114 9.48 -15.30 10.69
C SER A 114 8.46 -15.39 11.82
N GLU A 115 7.92 -14.26 12.28
CA GLU A 115 6.84 -14.19 13.26
C GLU A 115 5.46 -14.54 12.65
N SER A 116 5.34 -14.58 11.32
CA SER A 116 4.09 -14.91 10.65
C SER A 116 3.88 -16.43 10.53
N ASP A 117 2.80 -16.92 11.15
CA ASP A 117 2.37 -18.33 11.04
C ASP A 117 1.95 -18.72 9.60
N GLU A 118 1.77 -17.74 8.70
CA GLU A 118 1.30 -17.95 7.33
C GLU A 118 2.43 -18.08 6.30
N ILE A 119 3.69 -17.84 6.71
CA ILE A 119 4.86 -17.80 5.83
C ILE A 119 5.88 -18.87 6.23
N GLU A 120 6.12 -19.82 5.33
CA GLU A 120 7.18 -20.81 5.50
C GLU A 120 8.50 -20.27 4.92
N ILE A 121 9.52 -20.13 5.77
CA ILE A 121 10.86 -19.66 5.40
C ILE A 121 11.84 -20.83 5.37
N THR A 122 12.49 -21.04 4.22
CA THR A 122 13.58 -22.03 4.08
C THR A 122 14.89 -21.32 3.75
N THR A 123 15.90 -21.44 4.60
CA THR A 123 17.25 -20.95 4.33
C THR A 123 17.94 -21.81 3.28
N VAL A 124 18.59 -21.17 2.31
CA VAL A 124 19.38 -21.84 1.26
C VAL A 124 20.86 -21.76 1.61
N ASN A 125 21.59 -22.86 1.43
CA ASN A 125 23.04 -22.86 1.62
C ASN A 125 23.71 -22.04 0.51
N THR A 126 24.47 -21.02 0.91
CA THR A 126 25.17 -20.08 0.02
C THR A 126 26.69 -20.22 0.07
N ASP A 127 27.23 -21.28 0.67
CA ASP A 127 28.68 -21.50 0.89
C ASP A 127 29.50 -21.43 -0.43
N ASN A 128 28.85 -21.70 -1.55
CA ASN A 128 29.45 -21.67 -2.88
C ASN A 128 29.47 -20.28 -3.54
N ASN A 129 28.88 -19.25 -2.91
CA ASN A 129 28.83 -17.90 -3.44
C ASN A 129 29.18 -16.85 -2.37
N PRO A 130 30.45 -16.39 -2.30
CA PRO A 130 30.91 -15.48 -1.27
C PRO A 130 30.35 -14.05 -1.38
N ALA A 131 29.61 -13.73 -2.44
CA ALA A 131 28.95 -12.43 -2.59
C ALA A 131 27.58 -12.37 -1.90
N ILE A 132 26.99 -13.52 -1.58
CA ILE A 132 25.66 -13.62 -0.96
C ILE A 132 25.85 -13.74 0.55
N ARG A 133 25.19 -12.86 1.31
CA ARG A 133 25.10 -12.95 2.77
C ARG A 133 24.07 -14.01 3.15
N ASN A 134 22.85 -13.87 2.64
CA ASN A 134 21.73 -14.75 2.94
C ASN A 134 20.88 -15.03 1.69
N GLN A 135 20.32 -16.22 1.63
CA GLN A 135 19.31 -16.57 0.64
C GLN A 135 18.19 -17.37 1.29
N TYR A 136 16.95 -16.99 0.98
CA TYR A 136 15.74 -17.62 1.50
C TYR A 136 14.78 -17.99 0.38
N HIS A 137 14.10 -19.12 0.55
CA HIS A 137 12.89 -19.45 -0.18
C HIS A 137 11.70 -19.28 0.74
N LEU A 138 10.81 -18.34 0.38
CA LEU A 138 9.58 -18.07 1.08
C LEU A 138 8.42 -18.77 0.37
N LYS A 139 7.52 -19.30 1.17
CA LYS A 139 6.28 -19.89 0.69
C LYS A 139 5.10 -19.38 1.52
N GLY A 140 4.22 -18.61 0.88
CA GLY A 140 3.01 -18.08 1.49
C GLY A 140 1.77 -18.92 1.18
N LYS A 141 0.60 -18.32 1.39
CA LYS A 141 -0.71 -18.92 1.06
C LYS A 141 -0.77 -19.44 -0.38
N TYR A 142 -1.58 -20.46 -0.59
CA TYR A 142 -1.82 -21.08 -1.91
C TYR A 142 -0.55 -21.60 -2.62
N ASP A 143 0.46 -22.01 -1.83
CA ASP A 143 1.78 -22.43 -2.29
C ASP A 143 2.51 -21.37 -3.15
N ALA A 144 2.21 -20.08 -2.97
CA ALA A 144 2.92 -18.99 -3.63
C ALA A 144 4.39 -18.95 -3.18
N LYS A 145 5.33 -18.80 -4.12
CA LYS A 145 6.77 -18.91 -3.84
C LYS A 145 7.55 -17.69 -4.30
N VAL A 146 8.39 -17.18 -3.42
CA VAL A 146 9.31 -16.07 -3.68
C VAL A 146 10.70 -16.43 -3.17
N SER A 147 11.73 -16.11 -3.93
CA SER A 147 13.13 -16.25 -3.50
C SER A 147 13.67 -14.88 -3.14
N ILE A 148 14.33 -14.79 -1.99
CA ILE A 148 15.00 -13.59 -1.52
C ILE A 148 16.50 -13.86 -1.45
N ILE A 149 17.31 -12.95 -1.96
CA ILE A 149 18.77 -12.98 -1.90
C ILE A 149 19.24 -11.63 -1.38
N PHE A 150 20.03 -11.64 -0.32
CA PHE A 150 20.68 -10.45 0.20
C PHE A 150 22.20 -10.57 0.04
N TYR A 151 22.78 -9.59 -0.64
CA TYR A 151 24.19 -9.54 -0.98
C TYR A 151 24.99 -8.73 0.04
N ASN A 152 26.26 -9.07 0.22
CA ASN A 152 27.18 -8.40 1.15
C ASN A 152 27.40 -6.89 0.86
N ASN A 153 26.98 -6.43 -0.32
CA ASN A 153 27.04 -5.01 -0.70
C ASN A 153 25.75 -4.22 -0.36
N GLY A 154 24.84 -4.80 0.43
CA GLY A 154 23.56 -4.18 0.79
C GLY A 154 22.51 -4.20 -0.33
N THR A 155 22.65 -5.12 -1.30
CA THR A 155 21.63 -5.32 -2.35
C THR A 155 20.67 -6.43 -1.93
N LEU A 156 19.37 -6.14 -1.94
CA LEU A 156 18.29 -7.10 -1.79
C LEU A 156 17.70 -7.43 -3.16
N PHE A 157 17.53 -8.71 -3.43
CA PHE A 157 16.98 -9.22 -4.68
C PHE A 157 15.84 -10.19 -4.39
N LEU A 158 14.67 -9.93 -4.96
CA LEU A 158 13.49 -10.78 -4.89
C LEU A 158 13.19 -11.32 -6.27
N GLN A 159 12.81 -12.59 -6.35
CA GLN A 159 12.39 -13.22 -7.61
C GLN A 159 11.23 -14.18 -7.37
N GLY A 160 10.16 -14.03 -8.13
CA GLY A 160 8.98 -14.86 -7.98
C GLY A 160 7.93 -14.62 -9.06
N ALA A 161 6.87 -15.41 -9.03
CA ALA A 161 5.65 -15.05 -9.77
C ALA A 161 4.99 -13.88 -9.05
N VAL A 162 4.58 -12.85 -9.79
CA VAL A 162 3.85 -11.71 -9.23
C VAL A 162 2.47 -12.22 -8.79
N THR A 163 2.33 -12.40 -7.50
CA THR A 163 1.14 -12.89 -6.77
C THR A 163 0.84 -11.87 -5.66
N ALA A 164 -0.31 -11.99 -4.98
CA ALA A 164 -0.62 -11.12 -3.84
C ALA A 164 0.51 -11.17 -2.79
N PHE A 165 0.96 -12.38 -2.47
CA PHE A 165 2.12 -12.63 -1.62
C PHE A 165 3.42 -11.93 -2.07
N TYR A 166 3.70 -11.88 -3.38
CA TYR A 166 4.86 -11.15 -3.90
C TYR A 166 4.74 -9.63 -3.72
N ILE A 167 3.52 -9.09 -3.83
CA ILE A 167 3.24 -7.66 -3.64
C ILE A 167 3.33 -7.32 -2.15
N GLU A 168 2.71 -8.11 -1.28
CA GLU A 168 2.79 -7.99 0.18
C GLU A 168 4.25 -7.93 0.64
N LEU A 169 5.09 -8.87 0.19
CA LEU A 169 6.51 -8.88 0.52
C LEU A 169 7.24 -7.60 0.07
N ILE A 170 6.93 -7.07 -1.11
CA ILE A 170 7.54 -5.82 -1.56
C ILE A 170 7.06 -4.65 -0.71
N THR A 171 5.75 -4.56 -0.43
CA THR A 171 5.19 -3.51 0.43
C THR A 171 5.84 -3.52 1.81
N GLU A 172 5.97 -4.69 2.44
CA GLU A 172 6.64 -4.84 3.73
C GLU A 172 8.10 -4.38 3.69
N ILE A 173 8.82 -4.71 2.60
CA ILE A 173 10.18 -4.20 2.37
C ILE A 173 10.17 -2.67 2.28
N MET A 174 9.23 -2.07 1.56
CA MET A 174 9.12 -0.60 1.45
C MET A 174 8.81 0.06 2.80
N GLU A 175 8.10 -0.62 3.69
CA GLU A 175 7.77 -0.12 5.02
C GLU A 175 8.94 -0.26 6.01
N THR A 176 9.70 -1.35 5.89
CA THR A 176 10.80 -1.67 6.81
C THR A 176 12.10 -0.94 6.47
N ILE A 177 12.36 -0.66 5.18
CA ILE A 177 13.63 -0.04 4.78
C ILE A 177 13.58 1.49 4.82
N SER A 178 14.61 2.07 5.43
CA SER A 178 14.74 3.52 5.65
C SER A 178 14.87 4.36 4.37
N SER A 179 15.22 3.74 3.25
CA SER A 179 15.53 4.40 1.97
C SER A 179 15.20 3.47 0.79
N VAL A 180 14.11 3.74 0.09
CA VAL A 180 13.73 3.06 -1.15
C VAL A 180 14.30 3.82 -2.36
N PRO A 181 15.14 3.22 -3.22
CA PRO A 181 15.62 3.89 -4.43
C PRO A 181 14.50 4.11 -5.47
N THR A 182 14.48 5.25 -6.15
CA THR A 182 13.41 5.66 -7.10
C THR A 182 13.14 4.65 -8.22
N GLU A 183 14.19 3.99 -8.75
CA GLU A 183 14.07 2.95 -9.78
C GLU A 183 13.22 1.74 -9.32
N VAL A 184 13.26 1.45 -8.01
CA VAL A 184 12.52 0.36 -7.36
C VAL A 184 11.02 0.68 -7.27
N MET A 185 10.72 1.95 -6.99
CA MET A 185 9.36 2.46 -7.04
C MET A 185 8.78 2.41 -8.45
N GLU A 186 9.55 2.78 -9.48
CA GLU A 186 9.08 2.74 -10.87
C GLU A 186 8.74 1.31 -11.33
N ASP A 187 9.55 0.33 -10.96
CA ASP A 187 9.32 -1.09 -11.29
C ASP A 187 8.12 -1.71 -10.55
N PHE A 188 7.86 -1.26 -9.32
CA PHE A 188 6.66 -1.60 -8.54
C PHE A 188 5.41 -0.93 -9.14
N LEU A 189 5.49 0.36 -9.48
CA LEU A 189 4.40 1.15 -10.08
C LEU A 189 4.02 0.69 -11.49
N ALA A 190 4.94 0.09 -12.24
CA ALA A 190 4.69 -0.50 -13.55
C ALA A 190 3.81 -1.77 -13.51
N ILE A 191 3.39 -2.23 -12.33
CA ILE A 191 2.66 -3.50 -12.12
C ILE A 191 1.13 -3.33 -12.21
N GLN A 192 0.53 -2.12 -12.24
CA GLN A 192 -0.95 -2.00 -12.17
C GLN A 192 -1.63 -0.96 -13.10
N PRO A 193 -2.90 -1.16 -13.51
CA PRO A 193 -3.62 -0.35 -14.47
C PRO A 193 -4.34 0.79 -13.74
N LEU A 194 -4.35 1.96 -14.38
CA LEU A 194 -5.00 3.18 -13.91
C LEU A 194 -6.48 2.96 -13.56
N VAL A 195 -6.79 2.79 -12.27
CA VAL A 195 -8.03 3.31 -11.68
C VAL A 195 -7.70 4.18 -10.45
N GLY A 196 -6.51 4.77 -10.44
CA GLY A 196 -6.20 5.86 -9.53
C GLY A 196 -6.86 7.16 -9.97
N CYS A 197 -7.11 8.07 -9.03
CA CYS A 197 -7.33 9.47 -9.35
C CYS A 197 -6.11 10.04 -10.09
N VAL A 198 -6.29 11.17 -10.79
CA VAL A 198 -5.18 11.89 -11.40
C VAL A 198 -4.85 13.09 -10.53
N ILE A 199 -3.87 12.92 -9.66
CA ILE A 199 -3.16 14.00 -8.97
C ILE A 199 -1.94 14.35 -9.82
N GLU A 200 -1.75 15.63 -10.11
CA GLU A 200 -0.60 16.11 -10.89
C GLU A 200 0.72 15.65 -10.25
N LYS A 201 1.64 15.10 -11.06
CA LYS A 201 2.89 14.50 -10.58
C LYS A 201 4.00 15.54 -10.45
N ASP A 202 3.94 16.59 -11.26
CA ASP A 202 4.87 17.71 -11.16
C ASP A 202 4.54 18.56 -9.91
N LEU A 203 5.40 18.46 -8.90
CA LEU A 203 5.22 19.20 -7.64
C LEU A 203 5.21 20.72 -7.85
N ASN A 204 5.83 21.23 -8.92
CA ASN A 204 5.80 22.67 -9.26
C ASN A 204 4.40 23.16 -9.65
N LYS A 205 3.45 22.24 -9.92
CA LYS A 205 2.04 22.57 -10.14
C LYS A 205 1.25 22.69 -8.84
N HIS A 206 1.75 22.11 -7.75
CA HIS A 206 1.13 22.17 -6.42
C HIS A 206 1.73 23.26 -5.54
N PHE A 207 3.01 23.58 -5.74
CA PHE A 207 3.75 24.51 -4.88
C PHE A 207 4.20 25.77 -5.60
N THR A 208 4.00 26.92 -4.97
CA THR A 208 4.48 28.22 -5.46
C THR A 208 5.96 28.45 -5.12
N LYS A 209 6.39 27.94 -3.96
CA LYS A 209 7.77 27.98 -3.48
C LYS A 209 8.22 26.56 -3.13
N THR A 210 9.32 26.10 -3.71
CA THR A 210 9.83 24.72 -3.57
C THR A 210 11.16 24.63 -2.82
N GLU A 211 11.77 25.75 -2.42
CA GLU A 211 13.12 25.81 -1.83
C GLU A 211 13.33 24.93 -0.58
N ASN A 212 12.26 24.65 0.17
CA ASN A 212 12.29 23.80 1.35
C ASN A 212 11.95 22.32 1.07
N ILE A 213 11.63 21.98 -0.18
CA ILE A 213 11.20 20.65 -0.63
C ILE A 213 12.16 20.10 -1.67
N GLU A 214 12.48 20.87 -2.71
CA GLU A 214 13.26 20.46 -3.88
C GLU A 214 14.66 19.96 -3.50
N GLY A 215 15.02 18.77 -4.00
CA GLY A 215 16.30 18.11 -3.71
C GLY A 215 16.40 17.53 -2.30
N SER A 216 15.30 17.49 -1.53
CA SER A 216 15.26 16.90 -0.19
C SER A 216 14.43 15.63 -0.15
N ILE A 217 14.60 14.85 0.92
CA ILE A 217 13.79 13.63 1.17
C ILE A 217 12.28 13.92 1.28
N LEU A 218 11.89 15.17 1.57
CA LEU A 218 10.48 15.57 1.63
C LEU A 218 9.84 15.53 0.24
N GLU A 219 10.62 15.82 -0.81
CA GLU A 219 10.18 15.69 -2.20
C GLU A 219 9.80 14.24 -2.52
N ASP A 220 10.64 13.29 -2.09
CA ASP A 220 10.42 11.87 -2.31
C ASP A 220 9.18 11.37 -1.56
N PHE A 221 8.98 11.81 -0.31
CA PHE A 221 7.78 11.48 0.47
C PHE A 221 6.50 11.97 -0.21
N LEU A 222 6.49 13.21 -0.71
CA LEU A 222 5.35 13.80 -1.42
C LEU A 222 5.07 13.04 -2.72
N LYS A 223 6.10 12.80 -3.53
CA LYS A 223 6.00 12.03 -4.78
C LYS A 223 5.49 10.61 -4.53
N THR A 224 5.92 9.96 -3.45
CA THR A 224 5.46 8.62 -3.06
C THR A 224 3.97 8.60 -2.79
N SER A 225 3.46 9.55 -2.00
CA SER A 225 2.02 9.64 -1.69
C SER A 225 1.18 9.88 -2.95
N ILE A 226 1.63 10.78 -3.82
CA ILE A 226 0.99 11.07 -5.11
C ILE A 226 1.02 9.84 -6.02
N ALA A 227 2.17 9.14 -6.08
CA ALA A 227 2.33 7.95 -6.90
C ALA A 227 1.41 6.81 -6.43
N LEU A 228 1.33 6.56 -5.12
CA LEU A 228 0.43 5.57 -4.52
C LEU A 228 -1.03 5.90 -4.84
N ALA A 229 -1.46 7.15 -4.61
CA ALA A 229 -2.81 7.59 -4.97
C ALA A 229 -3.11 7.41 -6.47
N ASN A 230 -2.20 7.84 -7.34
CA ASN A 230 -2.35 7.72 -8.80
C ASN A 230 -2.28 6.28 -9.31
N SER A 231 -1.64 5.38 -8.56
CA SER A 231 -1.52 3.97 -8.95
C SER A 231 -2.87 3.26 -8.93
N GLY A 232 -3.78 3.68 -8.04
CA GLY A 232 -5.04 2.97 -7.82
C GLY A 232 -4.88 1.57 -7.25
N VAL A 233 -3.71 1.26 -6.65
CA VAL A 233 -3.48 0.00 -5.94
C VAL A 233 -4.60 -0.19 -4.90
N VAL A 234 -5.11 -1.40 -4.77
CA VAL A 234 -6.16 -1.73 -3.80
C VAL A 234 -5.51 -2.36 -2.58
N VAL A 235 -5.79 -1.79 -1.40
CA VAL A 235 -5.30 -2.24 -0.10
C VAL A 235 -6.46 -2.20 0.90
N ASP A 236 -6.38 -3.00 1.97
CA ASP A 236 -7.41 -3.05 3.00
C ASP A 236 -7.41 -1.80 3.92
N ASP A 237 -6.27 -1.12 4.01
CA ASP A 237 -6.13 0.19 4.64
C ASP A 237 -5.28 1.13 3.78
N TYR A 238 -5.89 2.22 3.32
CA TYR A 238 -5.22 3.23 2.51
C TYR A 238 -4.41 4.24 3.34
N GLY A 239 -4.26 4.01 4.65
CA GLY A 239 -3.42 4.80 5.55
C GLY A 239 -2.02 5.07 5.01
N CYS A 240 -1.38 4.04 4.45
CA CYS A 240 -0.04 4.12 3.89
C CYS A 240 0.11 5.16 2.76
N TYR A 241 -0.98 5.51 2.07
CA TYR A 241 -0.94 6.49 0.97
C TYR A 241 -0.75 7.91 1.52
N THR A 242 -1.14 8.15 2.76
CA THR A 242 -1.05 9.47 3.40
C THR A 242 0.29 9.69 4.12
N PHE A 243 1.11 8.65 4.28
CA PHE A 243 2.31 8.67 5.11
C PHE A 243 3.35 9.69 4.65
N GLY A 244 3.58 9.78 3.34
CA GLY A 244 4.55 10.74 2.83
C GLY A 244 4.09 12.19 3.05
N ILE A 245 2.79 12.47 2.98
CA ILE A 245 2.23 13.79 3.32
C ILE A 245 2.45 14.10 4.80
N MET A 246 2.21 13.13 5.69
CA MET A 246 2.40 13.32 7.13
C MET A 246 3.88 13.53 7.48
N LYS A 247 4.80 12.77 6.88
CA LYS A 247 6.25 12.96 7.05
C LYS A 247 6.72 14.30 6.51
N ALA A 248 6.19 14.74 5.37
CA ALA A 248 6.51 16.05 4.80
C ALA A 248 6.06 17.19 5.71
N LEU A 249 4.83 17.12 6.24
CA LEU A 249 4.32 18.11 7.21
C LEU A 249 5.17 18.14 8.49
N ASP A 250 5.45 16.98 9.08
CA ASP A 250 6.30 16.87 10.28
C ASP A 250 7.68 17.51 10.05
N GLY A 251 8.34 17.15 8.94
CA GLY A 251 9.64 17.69 8.57
C GLY A 251 9.63 19.21 8.35
N LEU A 252 8.60 19.74 7.67
CA LEU A 252 8.51 21.18 7.40
C LEU A 252 8.20 21.99 8.66
N ILE A 253 7.24 21.54 9.48
CA ILE A 253 6.88 22.23 10.72
C ILE A 253 8.08 22.24 11.67
N SER A 254 8.68 21.07 11.93
CA SER A 254 9.84 20.96 12.82
C SER A 254 11.04 21.76 12.33
N LYS A 255 11.37 21.71 11.03
CA LYS A 255 12.45 22.51 10.45
C LYS A 255 12.23 24.01 10.66
N ARG A 256 11.01 24.52 10.42
CA ARG A 256 10.72 25.94 10.63
C ARG A 256 10.82 26.35 12.09
N LEU A 257 10.33 25.51 13.00
CA LEU A 257 10.45 25.76 14.45
C LEU A 257 11.91 25.76 14.90
N LEU A 258 12.72 24.81 14.41
CA LEU A 258 14.14 24.69 14.75
C LEU A 258 14.98 25.89 14.30
N GLU A 259 14.61 26.56 13.21
CA GLU A 259 15.29 27.78 12.76
C GLU A 259 15.15 28.94 13.77
N ASP A 260 14.05 28.99 14.54
CA ASP A 260 13.83 30.02 15.55
C ASP A 260 14.09 29.52 16.99
N ALA A 261 13.98 28.21 17.21
CA ALA A 261 14.16 27.54 18.50
C ALA A 261 15.00 26.25 18.33
N PRO A 262 16.33 26.36 18.32
CA PRO A 262 17.23 25.23 18.09
C PRO A 262 17.15 24.10 19.13
N ASP A 263 16.51 24.34 20.27
CA ASP A 263 16.27 23.40 21.36
C ASP A 263 14.88 22.73 21.30
N PHE A 264 14.13 22.90 20.21
CA PHE A 264 12.86 22.21 19.95
C PHE A 264 12.99 20.69 20.15
N LYS A 265 12.13 20.12 20.99
CA LYS A 265 12.08 18.68 21.28
C LYS A 265 10.73 18.05 20.95
N ASP A 266 9.64 18.77 21.20
CA ASP A 266 8.28 18.30 20.98
C ASP A 266 7.34 19.46 20.63
N TYR A 267 6.22 19.13 19.98
CA TYR A 267 5.23 20.13 19.58
C TYR A 267 4.40 20.68 20.74
N GLY A 268 4.30 19.95 21.86
CA GLY A 268 3.50 20.34 23.02
C GLY A 268 4.04 21.58 23.74
N THR A 269 5.32 21.89 23.56
CA THR A 269 5.91 23.15 24.07
C THR A 269 5.57 24.37 23.23
N TYR A 270 4.99 24.20 22.03
CA TYR A 270 4.66 25.29 21.11
C TYR A 270 3.17 25.40 20.84
N PHE A 271 2.47 24.27 20.75
CA PHE A 271 1.07 24.21 20.38
C PHE A 271 0.20 23.66 21.48
N GLU A 272 -0.97 24.27 21.65
CA GLU A 272 -2.03 23.78 22.51
C GLU A 272 -3.36 23.68 21.75
N ARG A 273 -4.25 22.83 22.25
CA ARG A 273 -5.58 22.70 21.67
C ARG A 273 -6.49 23.82 22.17
N GLY A 274 -6.95 24.66 21.25
CA GLY A 274 -7.88 25.75 21.51
C GLY A 274 -9.29 25.29 21.85
N LYS A 275 -10.12 26.24 22.26
CA LYS A 275 -11.54 26.02 22.61
C LYS A 275 -12.40 25.68 21.40
N ASP A 276 -11.96 26.05 20.21
CA ASP A 276 -12.57 25.71 18.92
C ASP A 276 -12.24 24.27 18.47
N GLY A 277 -11.35 23.59 19.20
CA GLY A 277 -10.95 22.22 18.95
C GLY A 277 -9.73 22.07 18.05
N ASN A 278 -9.19 23.17 17.51
CA ASN A 278 -8.00 23.19 16.66
C ASN A 278 -6.73 23.50 17.47
N TYR A 279 -5.56 23.21 16.93
CA TYR A 279 -4.30 23.59 17.56
C TYR A 279 -3.85 25.01 17.21
N HIS A 280 -3.40 25.74 18.23
CA HIS A 280 -2.84 27.08 18.12
C HIS A 280 -1.50 27.17 18.83
N PHE A 281 -0.69 28.16 18.48
CA PHE A 281 0.47 28.47 19.30
C PHE A 281 0.05 28.91 20.70
N LEU A 282 0.79 28.44 21.71
CA LEU A 282 0.65 28.91 23.09
C LEU A 282 0.82 30.43 23.16
N GLU A 283 0.08 31.08 24.06
CA GLU A 283 0.10 32.55 24.20
C GLU A 283 1.50 33.12 24.49
N ASN A 284 2.36 32.36 25.17
CA ASN A 284 3.73 32.75 25.48
C ASN A 284 4.71 32.59 24.29
N VAL A 285 4.31 31.93 23.20
CA VAL A 285 5.10 31.82 21.97
C VAL A 285 4.82 33.03 21.08
N GLY A 286 5.54 34.11 21.33
CA GLY A 286 5.40 35.38 20.61
C GLY A 286 6.15 35.47 19.28
N THR A 287 7.03 34.52 18.99
CA THR A 287 7.98 34.53 17.86
C THR A 287 7.31 34.82 16.51
N TYR A 288 6.12 34.26 16.28
CA TYR A 288 5.39 34.38 15.02
C TYR A 288 4.37 35.53 14.97
N ASN A 289 4.22 36.32 16.03
CA ASN A 289 3.23 37.41 16.07
C ASN A 289 3.54 38.53 15.04
N GLY A 290 4.81 38.70 14.66
CA GLY A 290 5.24 39.62 13.59
C GLY A 290 4.96 39.11 12.18
N ASN A 291 4.64 37.82 12.01
CA ASN A 291 4.23 37.22 10.74
C ASN A 291 2.95 36.39 10.92
N PRO A 292 1.77 37.05 10.99
CA PRO A 292 0.50 36.36 11.24
C PRO A 292 0.11 35.33 10.17
N SER A 293 0.61 35.48 8.94
CA SER A 293 0.33 34.52 7.88
C SER A 293 1.11 33.22 8.09
N LEU A 294 2.42 33.30 8.39
CA LEU A 294 3.22 32.13 8.75
C LEU A 294 2.69 31.46 10.02
N LYS A 295 2.31 32.26 11.03
CA LYS A 295 1.70 31.74 12.26
C LYS A 295 0.49 30.86 11.97
N ARG A 296 -0.47 31.37 11.19
CA ARG A 296 -1.68 30.63 10.81
C ARG A 296 -1.36 29.40 9.96
N ALA A 297 -0.40 29.49 9.05
CA ALA A 297 0.00 28.37 8.22
C ALA A 297 0.60 27.23 9.06
N LEU A 298 1.45 27.55 10.05
CA LEU A 298 2.01 26.58 10.99
C LEU A 298 0.94 25.95 11.89
N GLU A 299 0.01 26.75 12.44
CA GLU A 299 -1.11 26.24 13.24
C GLU A 299 -1.98 25.27 12.43
N LYS A 300 -2.33 25.65 11.20
CA LYS A 300 -3.13 24.81 10.29
C LYS A 300 -2.38 23.53 9.89
N ALA A 301 -1.08 23.63 9.62
CA ALA A 301 -0.24 22.47 9.29
C ALA A 301 -0.16 21.49 10.46
N TYR A 302 0.07 21.99 11.67
CA TYR A 302 0.15 21.15 12.86
C TYR A 302 -1.21 20.55 13.26
N ASP A 303 -2.30 21.31 13.16
CA ASP A 303 -3.64 20.79 13.40
C ASP A 303 -3.98 19.64 12.46
N PHE A 304 -3.72 19.82 11.16
CA PHE A 304 -3.94 18.77 10.16
C PHE A 304 -3.05 17.55 10.40
N TYR A 305 -1.76 17.76 10.68
CA TYR A 305 -0.83 16.68 11.01
C TYR A 305 -1.31 15.89 12.23
N ASN A 306 -1.60 16.57 13.35
CA ASN A 306 -1.97 15.93 14.60
C ASN A 306 -3.30 15.16 14.46
N LYS A 307 -4.29 15.74 13.78
CA LYS A 307 -5.60 15.12 13.54
C LYS A 307 -5.47 13.83 12.75
N ASN A 308 -4.74 13.84 11.64
CA ASN A 308 -4.65 12.68 10.74
C ASN A 308 -3.63 11.65 11.23
N ARG A 309 -2.52 12.08 11.85
CA ARG A 309 -1.56 11.16 12.49
C ARG A 309 -2.21 10.31 13.56
N HIS A 310 -3.06 10.90 14.40
CA HIS A 310 -3.73 10.15 15.46
C HIS A 310 -4.75 9.14 14.93
N THR A 311 -5.44 9.45 13.84
CA THR A 311 -6.48 8.57 13.30
C THR A 311 -5.97 7.49 12.35
N THR A 312 -4.82 7.70 11.71
CA THR A 312 -4.31 6.83 10.63
C THR A 312 -3.20 5.89 11.08
N PHE A 313 -2.58 6.14 12.24
CA PHE A 313 -1.40 5.40 12.71
C PHE A 313 -1.57 4.74 14.08
N HIS A 314 -2.71 4.95 14.75
CA HIS A 314 -2.96 4.39 16.08
C HIS A 314 -4.10 3.40 16.04
N ILE A 315 -3.77 2.15 16.37
CA ILE A 315 -4.73 1.08 16.67
C ILE A 315 -5.33 1.35 18.05
N ASP A 316 -6.66 1.30 18.17
CA ASP A 316 -7.33 1.34 19.49
C ASP A 316 -7.04 0.02 20.22
N ARG A 317 -6.06 0.07 21.13
CA ARG A 317 -5.62 -1.08 21.93
C ARG A 317 -6.72 -1.65 22.83
N ARG A 318 -7.81 -0.92 23.07
CA ARG A 318 -8.95 -1.39 23.88
C ARG A 318 -10.03 -2.02 23.03
N ASN A 319 -10.09 -1.70 21.74
CA ASN A 319 -11.07 -2.26 20.81
C ASN A 319 -10.50 -2.33 19.38
N LEU A 320 -9.80 -3.43 19.12
CA LEU A 320 -9.14 -3.71 17.84
C LEU A 320 -10.12 -3.69 16.67
N GLU A 321 -11.35 -4.19 16.87
CA GLU A 321 -12.42 -4.22 15.85
C GLU A 321 -12.95 -2.83 15.46
N THR A 322 -12.66 -1.78 16.25
CA THR A 322 -13.05 -0.38 15.95
C THR A 322 -11.89 0.50 15.49
N SER A 323 -10.69 -0.09 15.30
CA SER A 323 -9.56 0.64 14.73
C SER A 323 -9.90 1.08 13.31
N ARG A 324 -9.72 2.37 13.03
CA ARG A 324 -10.14 2.97 11.76
C ARG A 324 -9.14 2.63 10.67
N THR A 325 -9.61 1.96 9.62
CA THR A 325 -8.94 1.93 8.31
C THR A 325 -9.40 3.13 7.48
N LEU A 326 -8.54 3.60 6.57
CA LEU A 326 -8.91 4.62 5.59
C LEU A 326 -9.38 3.96 4.30
N TYR A 327 -10.48 4.45 3.73
CA TYR A 327 -10.86 4.15 2.36
C TYR A 327 -10.04 4.97 1.36
N TYR A 328 -10.00 4.51 0.11
CA TYR A 328 -9.21 5.14 -0.96
C TYR A 328 -9.51 6.63 -1.15
N ASP A 329 -10.78 6.99 -1.20
CA ASP A 329 -11.24 8.37 -1.38
C ASP A 329 -10.87 9.26 -0.19
N GLU A 330 -10.97 8.74 1.04
CA GLU A 330 -10.50 9.44 2.24
C GLU A 330 -8.99 9.71 2.19
N ALA A 331 -8.18 8.72 1.83
CA ALA A 331 -6.74 8.87 1.71
C ALA A 331 -6.36 9.87 0.60
N VAL A 332 -7.03 9.81 -0.55
CA VAL A 332 -6.84 10.77 -1.65
C VAL A 332 -7.20 12.19 -1.21
N ASN A 333 -8.26 12.38 -0.45
CA ASN A 333 -8.65 13.69 0.07
C ASN A 333 -7.60 14.24 1.04
N ILE A 334 -7.09 13.39 1.95
CA ILE A 334 -5.99 13.77 2.86
C ILE A 334 -4.75 14.19 2.08
N ILE A 335 -4.43 13.51 0.98
CA ILE A 335 -3.28 13.87 0.13
C ILE A 335 -3.49 15.23 -0.52
N LYS A 336 -4.65 15.46 -1.13
CA LYS A 336 -4.97 16.74 -1.77
C LYS A 336 -4.96 17.90 -0.78
N ASP A 337 -5.60 17.73 0.37
CA ASP A 337 -5.64 18.74 1.42
C ASP A 337 -4.24 19.01 1.99
N GLY A 338 -3.45 17.95 2.19
CA GLY A 338 -2.08 18.05 2.65
C GLY A 338 -1.18 18.83 1.68
N LEU A 339 -1.29 18.60 0.37
CA LEU A 339 -0.55 19.37 -0.64
C LEU A 339 -0.91 20.87 -0.58
N VAL A 340 -2.19 21.21 -0.39
CA VAL A 340 -2.63 22.61 -0.24
C VAL A 340 -2.05 23.23 1.03
N ILE A 341 -2.03 22.50 2.14
CA ILE A 341 -1.51 22.98 3.42
C ILE A 341 0.00 23.17 3.38
N ILE A 342 0.73 22.23 2.76
CA ILE A 342 2.18 22.35 2.56
C ILE A 342 2.50 23.57 1.69
N ASN A 343 1.75 23.80 0.61
CA ASN A 343 1.94 24.98 -0.23
C ASN A 343 1.71 26.29 0.56
N ASP A 344 0.68 26.34 1.39
CA ASP A 344 0.39 27.50 2.24
C ASP A 344 1.53 27.76 3.24
N LEU A 345 2.06 26.71 3.87
CA LEU A 345 3.22 26.80 4.76
C LEU A 345 4.46 27.32 4.02
N CYS A 346 4.85 26.69 2.91
CA CYS A 346 6.03 27.09 2.15
C CYS A 346 5.90 28.51 1.59
N THR A 347 4.70 28.92 1.15
CA THR A 347 4.47 30.27 0.61
C THR A 347 4.69 31.36 1.67
N ASN A 348 4.24 31.10 2.90
CA ASN A 348 4.31 32.06 4.00
C ASN A 348 5.58 31.94 4.85
N TRP A 349 6.41 30.92 4.62
CA TRP A 349 7.75 30.80 5.18
C TRP A 349 8.62 31.97 4.72
#